data_AF-A0A2V3A4L3-F1
#
_entry.id   AF-A0A2V3A4L3-F1
#
_cell.length_a   1.000
_cell.length_b   1.000
_cell.length_c   1.000
_cell.angle_alpha   90.00
_cell.angle_beta   90.00
_cell.angle_gamma   90.00
#
_symmetry.space_group_name_H-M   'P 1'
#
loop_
_entity.id
_entity.type
_entity.pdbx_description
1 polymer ?
#
loop_
_entity_poly.entity_id
_entity_poly.type
_entity_poly.pdbx_seq_one_letter_code
_entity_poly.pdbx_strand_id
1 'polypeptide(L)' 'MKNFRFLLSDQFQANEIAEDLQVQLEINRFNHVKVTAVEQRNEVLVQVPEANGSLEEAVESFMRNYQDGEVLE' A
#
# COMPACT_ATOMS: atom_id res chain seq x y z
N MET A 1 -3.07 -10.14 -11.48
CA MET A 1 -2.72 -9.02 -10.58
C MET A 1 -2.83 -9.51 -9.15
N LYS A 2 -1.81 -9.28 -8.33
CA LYS A 2 -1.80 -9.63 -6.90
C LYS A 2 -2.35 -8.46 -6.08
N ASN A 3 -3.18 -8.75 -5.09
CA ASN A 3 -3.79 -7.73 -4.23
C ASN A 3 -3.14 -7.78 -2.84
N PHE A 4 -2.67 -6.63 -2.37
CA PHE A 4 -2.21 -6.41 -1.00
C PHE A 4 -3.23 -5.56 -0.26
N ARG A 5 -3.46 -5.88 1.01
CA ARG A 5 -4.39 -5.16 1.88
C ARG A 5 -3.64 -4.76 3.13
N PHE A 6 -3.80 -3.50 3.50
CA PHE A 6 -3.12 -2.94 4.65
C PHE A 6 -4.13 -2.21 5.51
N LEU A 7 -4.35 -2.74 6.71
CA LEU A 7 -5.11 -2.04 7.74
C LEU A 7 -4.19 -1.02 8.41
N LEU A 8 -4.63 0.23 8.45
CA LEU A 8 -3.84 1.32 9.03
C LEU A 8 -4.17 1.49 10.50
N SER A 9 -3.17 1.93 11.28
CA SER A 9 -3.42 2.43 12.64
C SER A 9 -4.40 3.60 12.62
N ASP A 10 -5.22 3.73 13.67
CA ASP A 10 -6.23 4.79 13.82
C ASP A 10 -5.66 6.22 13.74
N GLN A 11 -4.35 6.39 13.92
CA GLN A 11 -3.67 7.69 13.78
C GLN A 11 -3.47 8.15 12.31
N PHE A 12 -3.71 7.27 11.34
CA PHE A 12 -3.55 7.55 9.91
C PHE A 12 -4.88 7.45 9.19
N GLN A 13 -5.04 8.20 8.10
CA GLN A 13 -6.22 8.13 7.23
C GLN A 13 -5.90 7.42 5.93
N ALA A 14 -6.74 6.46 5.54
CA ALA A 14 -6.57 5.67 4.32
C ALA A 14 -6.36 6.49 3.03
N ASN A 15 -7.04 7.62 2.87
CA ASN A 15 -6.87 8.48 1.69
C ASN A 15 -5.47 9.10 1.63
N GLU A 16 -4.99 9.63 2.76
CA GLU A 16 -3.67 10.27 2.83
C GLU A 16 -2.57 9.24 2.52
N ILE A 17 -2.63 8.07 3.16
CA ILE A 17 -1.63 7.01 2.95
C ILE A 17 -1.70 6.43 1.53
N ALA A 18 -2.89 6.32 0.94
CA ALA A 18 -3.03 5.90 -0.45
C ALA A 18 -2.41 6.90 -1.43
N GLU A 19 -2.57 8.20 -1.19
CA GLU A 19 -1.97 9.26 -2.01
C GLU A 19 -0.44 9.26 -1.87
N ASP A 20 0.09 9.19 -0.64
CA ASP A 20 1.53 9.11 -0.39
C ASP A 20 2.15 7.87 -1.05
N LEU A 21 1.50 6.71 -0.91
CA LEU A 21 1.96 5.47 -1.55
C LEU A 21 1.95 5.59 -3.07
N GLN A 22 0.91 6.19 -3.65
CA GLN A 22 0.83 6.42 -5.09
C GLN A 22 2.01 7.25 -5.59
N VAL A 23 2.34 8.35 -4.90
CA VAL A 23 3.49 9.21 -5.21
C VAL A 23 4.82 8.44 -5.13
N GLN A 24 5.01 7.66 -4.07
CA GLN A 24 6.23 6.84 -3.91
C GLN A 24 6.40 5.84 -5.06
N LEU A 25 5.32 5.20 -5.50
CA LEU A 25 5.35 4.24 -6.59
C LEU A 25 5.64 4.91 -7.95
N GLU A 26 5.09 6.10 -8.18
CA GLU A 26 5.36 6.90 -9.38
C GLU A 26 6.83 7.35 -9.45
N ILE A 27 7.43 7.75 -8.33
CA ILE A 27 8.86 8.10 -8.26
C ILE A 27 9.74 6.90 -8.68
N ASN A 28 9.34 5.69 -8.29
CA ASN A 28 10.02 4.45 -8.65
C ASN A 28 9.64 3.93 -10.06
N ARG A 29 8.86 4.70 -10.83
CA ARG A 29 8.37 4.38 -12.19
C ARG A 29 7.51 3.12 -12.26
N PHE A 30 6.84 2.77 -11.17
CA PHE A 30 5.87 1.68 -11.13
C PHE A 30 4.51 2.15 -11.65
N ASN A 31 4.38 2.24 -12.97
CA ASN A 31 3.18 2.84 -13.61
C ASN A 31 1.97 1.87 -13.74
N HIS A 32 2.13 0.61 -13.33
CA HIS A 32 1.10 -0.44 -13.50
C HIS A 32 0.53 -0.90 -12.16
N VAL A 33 0.42 0.03 -11.21
CA VAL A 33 -0.10 -0.22 -9.86
C VAL A 33 -1.38 0.55 -9.67
N LYS A 34 -2.35 -0.08 -9.01
CA LYS A 34 -3.57 0.59 -8.58
C LYS A 34 -3.61 0.64 -7.07
N VAL A 35 -3.57 1.84 -6.51
CA VAL A 35 -3.77 2.09 -5.09
C VAL A 35 -5.21 2.56 -4.87
N THR A 36 -5.89 2.06 -3.85
CA THR A 36 -7.27 2.43 -3.52
C THR A 36 -7.44 2.51 -2.01
N ALA A 37 -7.90 3.66 -1.53
CA ALA A 37 -8.30 3.83 -0.14
C ALA A 37 -9.70 3.27 0.11
N VAL A 38 -9.86 2.59 1.25
CA VAL A 38 -11.14 2.08 1.75
C VAL A 38 -11.39 2.73 3.11
N GLU A 39 -11.88 3.97 3.08
CA GLU A 39 -12.05 4.83 4.26
C GLU A 39 -12.92 4.19 5.35
N GLN A 40 -13.98 3.48 4.95
CA GLN A 40 -14.90 2.79 5.88
C GLN A 40 -14.22 1.77 6.80
N ARG A 41 -13.03 1.30 6.42
CA ARG A 41 -12.27 0.28 7.15
C ARG A 41 -10.85 0.75 7.50
N ASN A 42 -10.53 2.02 7.26
CA ASN A 42 -9.17 2.57 7.33
C ASN A 42 -8.12 1.66 6.66
N GLU A 43 -8.42 1.20 5.44
CA GLU A 43 -7.62 0.21 4.72
C GLU A 43 -7.10 0.78 3.40
N VAL A 44 -5.88 0.38 3.00
CA VAL A 44 -5.32 0.64 1.67
C VAL A 44 -5.22 -0.67 0.89
N LEU A 45 -5.78 -0.68 -0.31
CA LEU A 45 -5.71 -1.78 -1.27
C LEU A 45 -4.70 -1.43 -2.36
N VAL A 46 -3.76 -2.34 -2.62
CA VAL A 46 -2.74 -2.17 -3.65
C VAL A 46 -2.79 -3.35 -4.60
N GLN A 47 -3.02 -3.08 -5.87
CA GLN A 47 -3.06 -4.10 -6.93
C GLN A 47 -1.81 -3.97 -7.78
N VAL A 48 -0.95 -4.99 -7.74
CA VAL A 48 0.32 -5.03 -8.47
C VAL A 48 0.27 -6.09 -9.58
N PRO A 49 1.04 -5.93 -10.68
CA PRO A 49 1.22 -6.99 -11.66
C PRO A 49 1.81 -8.25 -11.00
N GLU A 50 1.40 -9.44 -11.45
CA GLU A 50 2.01 -10.69 -10.97
C GLU A 50 3.47 -10.76 -11.45
N ALA A 51 4.38 -11.15 -10.56
CA ALA A 51 5.83 -11.27 -10.77
C ALA A 51 6.66 -9.97 -10.77
N ASN A 52 6.36 -9.01 -9.89
CA ASN A 52 7.20 -7.84 -9.67
C ASN A 52 7.67 -7.73 -8.22
N GLY A 53 8.67 -8.55 -7.85
CA GLY A 53 9.17 -8.64 -6.47
C GLY A 53 9.70 -7.31 -5.91
N SER A 54 10.33 -6.47 -6.74
CA SER A 54 10.81 -5.14 -6.30
C SER A 54 9.67 -4.17 -5.97
N LEU A 55 8.55 -4.27 -6.69
CA LEU A 55 7.36 -3.49 -6.40
C LEU A 55 6.66 -4.01 -5.14
N GLU A 56 6.57 -5.33 -4.97
CA GLU A 56 6.02 -5.95 -3.76
C GLU A 56 6.81 -5.49 -2.52
N GLU A 57 8.14 -5.58 -2.57
CA GLU A 57 9.02 -5.13 -1.49
C GLU A 57 8.89 -3.63 -1.20
N ALA A 58 8.78 -2.79 -2.24
CA ALA A 58 8.59 -1.35 -2.07
C ALA A 58 7.27 -1.02 -1.35
N VAL A 59 6.17 -1.68 -1.75
CA VAL A 59 4.85 -1.52 -1.12
C VAL A 59 4.89 -1.99 0.34
N GLU A 60 5.40 -3.19 0.59
CA GLU A 60 5.49 -3.75 1.95
C GLU A 60 6.39 -2.90 2.86
N SER A 61 7.54 -2.46 2.34
CA SER A 61 8.47 -1.61 3.08
C SER A 61 7.87 -0.26 3.45
N PHE A 62 7.15 0.37 2.53
CA PHE A 62 6.45 1.62 2.82
C PHE A 62 5.36 1.42 3.88
N MET A 63 4.49 0.43 3.68
CA MET A 63 3.30 0.23 4.52
C MET A 63 3.61 -0.23 5.94
N ARG A 64 4.80 -0.82 6.19
CA ARG A 64 5.25 -1.20 7.55
C ARG A 64 5.21 -0.06 8.56
N ASN A 65 5.33 1.20 8.13
CA ASN A 65 5.30 2.35 9.04
C ASN A 65 3.89 2.82 9.40
N TYR A 66 2.87 2.32 8.70
CA TYR A 66 1.50 2.82 8.78
C TYR A 66 0.49 1.78 9.29
N GLN A 67 0.91 0.52 9.40
CA GLN A 67 0.09 -0.59 9.88
C GLN A 67 -0.02 -0.61 11.39
N ASP A 68 -1.18 -1.05 11.88
CA ASP A 68 -1.42 -1.29 13.31
C ASP A 68 -0.77 -2.60 13.75
N GLY A 69 0.53 -2.52 14.05
CA GLY A 69 1.31 -3.66 14.53
C GLY A 69 1.61 -4.71 13.45
N GLU A 70 2.70 -5.45 13.66
CA GLU A 70 3.32 -6.36 12.70
C GLU A 70 2.31 -7.30 12.02
N VAL A 71 2.23 -7.23 10.69
CA VAL A 71 1.70 -8.32 9.87
C VAL A 71 2.73 -9.46 9.94
N LEU A 72 2.63 -10.28 10.99
CA LEU A 72 3.16 -11.63 10.99
C LEU A 72 2.11 -12.53 10.33
N GLU A 73 2.39 -12.95 9.09
CA GLU A 73 2.34 -14.34 8.58
C GLU A 73 2.51 -14.39 7.06
#